data_AF-I2C5R7-F1
#
_entry.id   AF-I2C5R7-F1
#
_cell.length_a   1.000
_cell.length_b   1.000
_cell.length_c   1.000
_cell.angle_alpha   90.00
_cell.angle_beta   90.00
_cell.angle_gamma   90.00
#
_symmetry.space_group_name_H-M   'P 1'
#
loop_
_entity.id
_entity.type
_entity.pdbx_description
1 polymer ?
#
loop_
_entity_poly.entity_id
_entity_poly.type
_entity_poly.pdbx_seq_one_letter_code
_entity_poly.pdbx_strand_id
1 'polypeptide(L)' 'MFKKGEKVIAGFTGEIGIVAQVDKGHEQLEVEYPDGSYRVIGFSNVRRVEDK' A
#
# COMPACT_ATOMS: atom_id res chain seq x y z
N MET A 1 3.91 -10.78 -2.94
CA MET A 1 4.77 -9.69 -3.41
C MET A 1 3.90 -8.62 -4.06
N PHE A 2 3.80 -7.44 -3.45
CA PHE A 2 2.97 -6.33 -3.92
C PHE A 2 3.43 -5.82 -5.28
N LYS A 3 2.50 -5.24 -6.05
CA LYS A 3 2.75 -4.67 -7.37
C LYS A 3 2.19 -3.25 -7.45
N LYS A 4 2.82 -2.40 -8.29
CA LYS A 4 2.25 -1.09 -8.64
C LYS A 4 0.84 -1.27 -9.22
N GLY A 5 -0.10 -0.45 -8.77
CA GLY A 5 -1.52 -0.51 -9.12
C GLY A 5 -2.35 -1.49 -8.27
N GLU A 6 -1.73 -2.26 -7.37
CA GLU A 6 -2.45 -3.17 -6.46
C GLU A 6 -3.18 -2.37 -5.39
N LYS A 7 -4.45 -2.70 -5.12
CA LYS A 7 -5.19 -2.13 -3.99
C LYS A 7 -4.73 -2.78 -2.69
N VAL A 8 -4.43 -1.95 -1.70
CA VAL A 8 -3.92 -2.40 -0.41
C VAL A 8 -4.60 -1.65 0.73
N ILE A 9 -4.65 -2.28 1.89
CA ILE A 9 -5.16 -1.72 3.13
C ILE A 9 -3.98 -1.34 4.01
N ALA A 10 -3.90 -0.06 4.38
CA ALA A 10 -2.93 0.44 5.34
C ALA A 10 -3.29 -0.08 6.74
N GLY A 11 -2.39 -0.82 7.39
CA GLY A 11 -2.68 -1.50 8.66
C GLY A 11 -2.95 -0.56 9.84
N PHE A 12 -2.44 0.68 9.80
CA PHE A 12 -2.56 1.65 10.90
C PHE A 12 -3.85 2.49 10.82
N THR A 13 -4.39 2.77 9.62
CA THR A 13 -5.68 3.48 9.45
C THR A 13 -6.83 2.59 9.01
N GLY A 14 -6.54 1.41 8.44
CA GLY A 14 -7.54 0.58 7.76
C GLY A 14 -8.00 1.15 6.41
N GLU A 15 -7.37 2.23 5.93
CA GLU A 15 -7.74 2.86 4.66
C GLU A 15 -7.23 2.07 3.46
N ILE A 16 -8.02 2.10 2.38
CA ILE A 16 -7.67 1.49 1.11
C ILE A 16 -6.94 2.53 0.26
N GLY A 17 -5.75 2.17 -0.21
CA GLY A 17 -5.01 2.95 -1.19
C GLY A 17 -4.51 2.06 -2.34
N ILE A 18 -3.84 2.69 -3.30
CA ILE A 18 -3.27 2.04 -4.48
C ILE A 18 -1.76 2.12 -4.38
N VAL A 19 -1.06 1.00 -4.59
CA VAL A 19 0.41 0.99 -4.60
C VAL A 19 0.93 1.83 -5.77
N ALA A 20 1.59 2.94 -5.49
CA ALA A 20 2.23 3.81 -6.47
C ALA A 20 3.65 3.31 -6.82
N GLN A 21 4.38 2.82 -5.81
CA GLN A 21 5.74 2.29 -5.95
C GLN A 21 6.02 1.17 -4.94
N VAL A 22 6.93 0.26 -5.30
CA VAL A 22 7.40 -0.83 -4.44
C VAL A 22 8.90 -0.69 -4.27
N ASP A 23 9.36 -0.42 -3.04
CA ASP A 23 10.77 -0.46 -2.68
C ASP A 23 11.09 -1.77 -1.97
N LYS A 24 11.77 -2.67 -2.70
CA LYS A 24 12.19 -3.97 -2.18
C LYS A 24 13.45 -3.88 -1.31
N GLY A 25 14.26 -2.83 -1.46
CA GLY A 25 15.49 -2.65 -0.68
C GLY A 25 15.19 -2.27 0.77
N HIS A 26 14.11 -1.51 0.99
CA HIS A 26 13.67 -1.08 2.31
C HIS A 26 12.39 -1.77 2.80
N GLU A 27 11.88 -2.77 2.06
CA GLU A 27 10.66 -3.53 2.37
C GLU A 27 9.43 -2.64 2.58
N GLN A 28 9.25 -1.65 1.69
CA GLN A 28 8.24 -0.59 1.79
C GLN A 28 7.45 -0.39 0.50
N LEU A 29 6.24 0.14 0.64
CA LEU A 29 5.34 0.53 -0.44
C LEU A 29 5.03 2.01 -0.32
N GLU A 30 5.06 2.71 -1.44
CA GLU A 30 4.40 4.00 -1.54
C GLU A 30 2.96 3.76 -1.97
N VAL A 31 2.02 4.27 -1.19
CA VAL A 31 0.58 4.08 -1.37
C VAL A 31 -0.07 5.45 -1.58
N GLU A 32 -0.81 5.56 -2.67
CA GLU A 32 -1.66 6.71 -3.02
C GLU A 32 -3.08 6.49 -2.49
N TYR A 33 -3.62 7.47 -1.78
CA TYR A 33 -4.97 7.45 -1.23
C TYR A 33 -5.95 8.24 -2.10
N PRO A 34 -7.27 8.04 -1.94
CA PRO A 34 -8.29 8.72 -2.74
C PRO A 34 -8.29 10.25 -2.62
N ASP A 35 -7.73 10.79 -1.55
CA ASP A 35 -7.55 12.24 -1.34
C ASP A 35 -6.35 12.81 -2.12
N GLY A 36 -5.62 11.98 -2.86
CA GLY A 36 -4.41 12.33 -3.58
C GLY A 36 -3.15 12.41 -2.70
N SER A 37 -3.25 12.04 -1.42
CA SER A 37 -2.10 11.96 -0.54
C SER A 37 -1.30 10.68 -0.77
N TYR A 38 0.01 10.74 -0.50
CA TYR A 38 0.91 9.59 -0.57
C TYR A 38 1.46 9.27 0.82
N ARG A 39 1.59 7.98 1.13
CA ARG A 39 2.35 7.51 2.30
C ARG A 39 3.21 6.32 1.98
N VAL A 40 4.34 6.26 2.68
CA VAL A 40 5.21 5.08 2.67
C VAL A 40 4.81 4.15 3.81
N ILE A 41 4.58 2.88 3.49
CA ILE A 41 4.10 1.85 4.40
C ILE A 41 4.98 0.62 4.28
N GLY A 42 5.53 0.16 5.40
CA GLY A 42 6.29 -1.10 5.44
C GLY A 42 5.42 -2.32 5.13
N PHE A 43 6.01 -3.37 4.54
CA PHE A 43 5.30 -4.60 4.20
C PHE A 43 4.61 -5.26 5.40
N SER A 44 5.16 -5.10 6.61
CA SER A 44 4.56 -5.61 7.85
C SER A 44 3.27 -4.89 8.25
N ASN A 45 3.05 -3.67 7.75
CA ASN A 45 1.91 -2.81 8.09
C ASN A 45 0.97 -2.58 6.90
N VAL A 46 0.97 -3.48 5.92
CA VAL A 46 0.08 -3.40 4.76
C VAL A 46 -0.55 -4.76 4.47
N ARG A 47 -1.85 -4.76 4.17
CA ARG A 47 -2.62 -5.96 3.84
C ARG A 47 -3.15 -5.84 2.42
N ARG A 48 -3.36 -6.98 1.75
CA ARG A 48 -4.01 -7.01 0.44
C ARG A 48 -5.51 -6.90 0.61
N VAL A 49 -6.17 -6.20 -0.32
CA VAL A 49 -7.61 -6.35 -0.48
C VAL A 49 -7.82 -7.70 -1.16
N GLU A 50 -8.49 -8.64 -0.48
CA GLU A 50 -8.98 -9.86 -1.14
C GLU A 50 -10.23 -9.46 -1.95
N ASP A 51 -10.11 -9.41 -3.27
CA ASP A 51 -11.27 -9.42 -4.16
C ASP A 51 -11.87 -10.84 -4.08
N LYS A 52 -13.02 -10.97 -3.43
CA LYS A 52 -13.81 -12.21 -3.35
C LYS A 52 -14.78 -12.31 -4.50
#